data_AF-A0A842WQA0-F1
#
_entry.id   AF-A0A842WQA0-F1
#
_cell.length_a   1.000
_cell.length_b   1.000
_cell.length_c   1.000
_cell.angle_alpha   90.00
_cell.angle_beta   90.00
_cell.angle_gamma   90.00
#
_symmetry.space_group_name_H-M   'P 1'
#
loop_
_entity.id
_entity.type
_entity.pdbx_description
1 polymer ?
#
loop_
_entity_poly.entity_id
_entity_poly.type
_entity_poly.pdbx_seq_one_letter_code
_entity_poly.pdbx_strand_id
1 'polypeptide(L)'
;MIEEKVSYVCKESLIAMKSSLENSYSFDMSIFDQDDFLKIWDYQANDGRRRLKDITEVIDIAIQQLNYCDSKTASKIYLDTLKCVALVQKWTRILERASISS
;
A
#
# COMPACT_ATOMS: atom_id res chain seq x y z
N MET A 1 -8.42 -13.14 -25.34
CA MET A 1 -8.30 -11.70 -25.71
C MET A 1 -8.95 -10.74 -24.70
N ILE A 2 -10.22 -10.90 -24.29
CA ILE A 2 -10.81 -10.02 -23.24
C ILE A 2 -10.26 -10.36 -21.85
N GLU A 3 -10.09 -11.65 -21.55
CA GLU A 3 -9.63 -12.08 -20.22
C GLU A 3 -8.19 -11.63 -19.90
N GLU A 4 -7.34 -11.71 -20.92
CA GLU A 4 -5.95 -11.24 -20.87
C GLU A 4 -5.86 -9.72 -20.63
N LYS A 5 -6.80 -8.96 -21.20
CA LYS A 5 -6.88 -7.51 -21.00
C LYS A 5 -7.30 -7.13 -19.58
N VAL A 6 -8.25 -7.85 -18.98
CA VAL A 6 -8.71 -7.55 -17.62
C VAL A 6 -7.61 -7.82 -16.60
N SER A 7 -6.96 -8.99 -16.69
CA SER A 7 -5.83 -9.32 -15.81
C SER A 7 -4.70 -8.29 -15.95
N TYR A 8 -4.35 -7.92 -17.19
CA TYR A 8 -3.35 -6.89 -17.46
C TYR A 8 -3.70 -5.55 -16.80
N VAL A 9 -4.92 -5.04 -16.99
CA VAL A 9 -5.35 -3.76 -16.41
C VAL A 9 -5.33 -3.80 -14.87
N CYS A 10 -5.83 -4.88 -14.26
CA CYS A 10 -5.78 -5.06 -12.81
C CYS A 10 -4.34 -5.03 -12.29
N LYS A 11 -3.42 -5.71 -13.00
CA LYS A 11 -2.01 -5.77 -12.62
C LYS A 11 -1.33 -4.41 -12.73
N GLU A 12 -1.47 -3.73 -13.86
CA GLU A 12 -0.88 -2.39 -14.05
C GLU A 12 -1.42 -1.38 -13.05
N SER A 13 -2.71 -1.49 -12.69
CA SER A 13 -3.31 -0.65 -11.66
C SER A 13 -2.70 -0.88 -10.28
N LEU A 14 -2.44 -2.15 -9.91
CA LEU A 14 -1.78 -2.49 -8.65
C LEU A 14 -0.30 -2.04 -8.63
N ILE A 15 0.41 -2.17 -9.74
CA ILE A 15 1.79 -1.68 -9.88
C ILE A 15 1.83 -0.15 -9.68
N ALA A 16 0.95 0.58 -10.38
CA ALA A 16 0.86 2.03 -10.24
C ALA A 16 0.52 2.44 -8.80
N MET A 17 -0.39 1.72 -8.13
CA MET A 17 -0.74 1.96 -6.73
C MET A 17 0.45 1.76 -5.80
N LYS A 18 1.20 0.66 -5.96
CA LYS A 18 2.41 0.38 -5.18
C LYS A 18 3.43 1.51 -5.34
N SER A 19 3.75 1.88 -6.58
CA SER A 19 4.68 2.97 -6.87
C SER A 19 4.22 4.29 -6.25
N SER A 20 2.92 4.59 -6.30
CA SER A 20 2.37 5.79 -5.66
C SER A 20 2.55 5.77 -4.15
N LEU A 21 2.32 4.64 -3.48
CA LEU A 21 2.47 4.51 -2.02
C LEU A 21 3.93 4.68 -1.60
N GLU A 22 4.86 4.03 -2.31
CA GLU A 22 6.30 4.12 -2.05
C GLU A 22 6.81 5.55 -2.27
N ASN A 23 6.37 6.20 -3.35
CA ASN A 23 6.76 7.57 -3.65
C ASN A 23 6.19 8.58 -2.65
N SER A 24 4.92 8.45 -2.25
CA SER A 24 4.33 9.31 -1.22
C SER A 24 5.07 9.19 0.11
N TYR A 25 5.35 7.96 0.56
CA TYR A 25 6.12 7.76 1.79
C TYR A 25 7.54 8.31 1.71
N SER A 26 8.23 8.09 0.58
CA SER A 26 9.57 8.64 0.35
C SER A 26 9.57 10.17 0.36
N PHE A 27 8.58 10.79 -0.27
CA PHE A 27 8.41 12.25 -0.27
C PHE A 27 8.17 12.79 1.14
N ASP A 28 7.23 12.19 1.88
CA ASP A 28 6.96 12.58 3.26
C ASP A 28 8.23 12.45 4.13
N MET A 29 8.94 11.33 4.04
CA MET A 29 10.20 11.14 4.77
C MET A 29 11.29 12.13 4.36
N SER A 30 11.39 12.50 3.09
CA SER A 30 12.39 13.48 2.62
C SER A 30 12.14 14.89 3.14
N ILE A 31 10.87 15.23 3.43
CA ILE A 31 10.50 16.48 4.11
C ILE A 31 10.92 16.43 5.58
N PHE A 32 10.71 15.30 6.27
CA PHE A 32 11.11 15.14 7.67
C PHE A 32 12.63 15.08 7.86
N ASP A 33 13.38 14.56 6.88
CA ASP A 33 14.84 14.43 6.94
C ASP A 33 15.58 15.79 6.96
N GLN A 34 14.91 16.88 6.54
CA GLN A 34 15.49 18.23 6.61
C GLN A 34 15.39 18.91 7.99
N ASP A 35 14.37 18.60 8.79
CA ASP A 35 14.09 19.33 10.04
C ASP A 35 14.31 18.51 11.33
N ASP A 36 14.39 17.18 11.29
CA ASP A 36 14.33 16.36 12.53
C ASP A 36 15.12 15.04 12.48
N PHE A 37 16.39 15.09 12.06
CA PHE A 37 17.33 13.94 12.03
C PHE A 37 17.43 13.18 13.39
N LEU A 38 16.98 13.77 14.50
CA LEU A 38 16.96 13.18 15.84
C LEU A 38 15.66 12.43 16.20
N LYS A 39 14.58 12.55 15.42
CA LYS A 39 13.30 11.83 15.65
C LYS A 39 13.19 10.51 14.90
N ILE A 40 14.25 10.06 14.24
CA ILE A 40 14.30 8.74 13.56
C ILE A 40 14.14 7.57 14.58
N TRP A 41 14.31 7.84 15.87
CA TRP A 41 13.98 6.89 16.95
C TRP A 41 12.53 6.94 17.44
N ASP A 42 11.69 7.83 16.91
CA ASP A 42 10.27 7.82 17.26
C ASP A 42 9.61 6.56 16.69
N TYR A 43 8.95 5.86 17.61
CA TYR A 43 8.13 4.68 17.38
C TYR A 43 7.17 4.85 16.18
N GLN A 44 6.70 6.08 15.92
CA GLN A 44 5.81 6.42 14.82
C GLN A 44 6.46 6.29 13.42
N ALA A 45 7.74 6.62 13.26
CA ALA A 45 8.43 6.48 11.98
C ALA A 45 8.67 5.00 11.61
N ASN A 46 9.02 4.18 12.61
CA ASN A 46 9.16 2.74 12.43
C ASN A 46 7.83 2.04 12.14
N ASP A 47 6.73 2.51 12.74
CA ASP A 47 5.39 1.98 12.47
C ASP A 47 4.88 2.40 11.08
N GLY A 48 5.20 3.63 10.63
CA GLY A 48 4.95 4.09 9.26
C GLY A 48 5.62 3.19 8.21
N ARG A 49 6.93 2.94 8.37
CA ARG A 49 7.70 2.07 7.47
C ARG A 49 7.17 0.63 7.45
N ARG A 50 6.86 0.08 8.63
CA ARG A 50 6.32 -1.28 8.76
C ARG A 50 4.97 -1.41 8.06
N ARG A 51 4.06 -0.45 8.26
CA ARG A 51 2.75 -0.44 7.61
C ARG A 51 2.84 -0.31 6.10
N LEU A 52 3.75 0.54 5.60
CA LEU A 52 4.01 0.60 4.15
C LEU A 52 4.44 -0.77 3.61
N LYS A 53 5.38 -1.43 4.30
CA LYS A 53 5.85 -2.77 3.92
C LYS A 53 4.72 -3.80 3.93
N ASP A 54 3.88 -3.81 4.97
CA ASP A 54 2.75 -4.75 5.06
C ASP A 54 1.76 -4.53 3.88
N ILE A 55 1.50 -3.28 3.51
CA ILE A 55 0.63 -2.95 2.36
C ILE A 55 1.27 -3.38 1.03
N THR A 56 2.55 -3.08 0.82
CA THR A 56 3.23 -3.40 -0.45
C THR A 56 3.39 -4.90 -0.63
N GLU A 57 3.59 -5.67 0.45
CA GLU A 57 3.59 -7.14 0.41
C GLU A 57 2.22 -7.72 -0.03
N VAL A 58 1.11 -7.18 0.47
CA VAL A 58 -0.24 -7.58 0.02
C VAL A 58 -0.42 -7.31 -1.47
N ILE A 59 0.05 -6.17 -1.96
CA ILE A 59 -0.02 -5.81 -3.38
C ILE A 59 0.87 -6.73 -4.23
N ASP A 60 2.08 -7.03 -3.78
CA ASP A 60 3.01 -7.92 -4.49
C ASP A 60 2.45 -9.34 -4.64
N ILE A 61 1.84 -9.88 -3.58
CA ILE A 61 1.17 -11.18 -3.62
C ILE A 61 0.04 -11.16 -4.65
N ALA A 62 -0.77 -10.11 -4.67
CA ALA A 62 -1.87 -9.96 -5.64
C ALA A 62 -1.35 -9.88 -7.09
N ILE A 63 -0.28 -9.11 -7.33
CA ILE A 63 0.37 -9.02 -8.66
C ILE A 63 0.86 -10.40 -9.13
N GLN A 64 1.45 -11.20 -8.23
CA GLN A 64 1.89 -12.55 -8.56
C GLN A 64 0.71 -13.46 -8.92
N GLN A 65 -0.39 -13.38 -8.18
CA GLN A 65 -1.60 -14.17 -8.44
C GLN A 65 -2.27 -13.80 -9.78
N LEU A 66 -2.20 -12.52 -10.18
CA LEU A 66 -2.78 -12.04 -11.44
C LEU A 66 -2.10 -12.63 -12.68
N ASN A 67 -0.83 -13.06 -12.59
CA ASN A 67 -0.10 -13.64 -13.73
C ASN A 67 -0.69 -14.97 -14.23
N TYR A 68 -1.49 -15.68 -13.42
CA TYR A 68 -1.94 -17.05 -13.72
C TYR A 68 -3.45 -17.25 -13.57
N CYS A 69 -4.25 -16.18 -13.59
CA CYS A 69 -5.69 -16.26 -13.30
C CYS A 69 -6.58 -15.82 -14.48
N ASP A 70 -7.83 -16.30 -14.48
CA ASP A 70 -8.86 -15.87 -15.43
C ASP A 70 -9.41 -14.48 -15.09
N SER A 71 -10.19 -13.89 -16.01
CA SER A 71 -10.74 -12.53 -15.86
C SER A 71 -11.57 -12.32 -14.59
N LYS A 72 -12.35 -13.33 -14.21
CA LYS A 72 -13.26 -13.27 -13.06
C LYS A 72 -12.47 -13.31 -11.75
N THR A 73 -11.47 -14.18 -11.69
CA THR A 73 -10.56 -14.30 -10.56
C THR A 73 -9.67 -13.08 -10.44
N ALA A 74 -9.20 -12.52 -11.56
CA ALA A 74 -8.43 -11.27 -11.60
C ALA A 74 -9.20 -10.12 -10.96
N SER A 75 -10.46 -9.94 -11.37
CA SER A 75 -11.34 -8.91 -10.82
C SER A 75 -11.56 -9.08 -9.31
N LYS A 76 -11.68 -10.33 -8.84
CA LYS A 76 -11.83 -10.65 -7.42
C LYS A 76 -10.55 -10.35 -6.64
N ILE A 77 -9.39 -10.83 -7.11
CA ILE A 77 -8.07 -10.56 -6.50
C ILE A 77 -7.86 -9.06 -6.37
N TYR A 78 -8.12 -8.31 -7.44
CA TYR A 78 -8.02 -6.87 -7.45
C TYR A 78 -8.91 -6.22 -6.38
N LEU A 79 -10.20 -6.57 -6.36
CA LEU A 79 -11.15 -6.01 -5.39
C LEU A 79 -10.78 -6.35 -3.94
N ASP A 80 -10.37 -7.59 -3.67
CA ASP A 80 -9.99 -8.01 -2.32
C ASP A 80 -8.69 -7.32 -1.87
N THR A 81 -7.76 -7.11 -2.79
CA THR A 81 -6.55 -6.29 -2.54
C THR A 81 -6.92 -4.86 -2.15
N LEU A 82 -7.82 -4.21 -2.90
CA LEU A 82 -8.29 -2.87 -2.58
C LEU A 82 -8.95 -2.77 -1.20
N LYS A 83 -9.75 -3.77 -0.81
CA LYS A 83 -10.36 -3.83 0.53
C LYS A 83 -9.30 -3.93 1.63
N CYS A 84 -8.29 -4.77 1.44
CA CYS A 84 -7.20 -4.90 2.39
C CYS A 84 -6.44 -3.57 2.56
N VAL A 85 -6.07 -2.92 1.45
CA VAL A 85 -5.40 -1.60 1.48
C VAL A 85 -6.27 -0.57 2.21
N ALA A 86 -7.56 -0.50 1.88
CA ALA A 86 -8.49 0.44 2.51
C ALA A 86 -8.67 0.17 4.02
N LEU A 87 -8.70 -1.10 4.44
CA LEU A 87 -8.77 -1.47 5.85
C LEU A 87 -7.52 -1.01 6.60
N VAL A 88 -6.33 -1.25 6.05
CA VAL A 88 -5.07 -0.79 6.68
C VAL A 88 -5.07 0.74 6.78
N GLN A 89 -5.41 1.47 5.71
CA GLN A 89 -5.49 2.92 5.74
C GLN A 89 -6.49 3.46 6.77
N LYS A 90 -7.65 2.79 6.91
CA LYS A 90 -8.65 3.15 7.92
C LYS A 90 -8.11 2.99 9.32
N TRP A 91 -7.45 1.86 9.62
CA TRP A 91 -6.87 1.61 10.94
C TRP A 91 -5.72 2.58 11.24
N THR A 92 -4.88 2.90 10.26
CA THR A 92 -3.83 3.92 10.40
C THR A 92 -4.41 5.26 10.86
N ARG A 93 -5.46 5.77 10.19
CA ARG A 93 -6.12 7.02 10.58
C ARG A 93 -6.71 7.00 11.98
N ILE A 94 -7.23 5.84 12.42
CA ILE A 94 -7.77 5.68 13.78
C ILE A 94 -6.64 5.75 14.80
N LEU A 95 -5.54 5.03 14.56
CA LEU A 95 -4.38 5.00 15.46
C LEU A 95 -3.70 6.37 15.57
N GLU A 96 -3.53 7.07 14.45
CA GLU A 96 -2.99 8.43 14.42
C GLU A 96 -3.83 9.39 15.26
N ARG A 97 -5.17 9.37 15.08
CA ARG A 97 -6.08 10.19 15.89
C ARG A 97 -6.01 9.85 17.37
N ALA A 98 -5.92 8.57 17.72
CA ALA A 98 -5.80 8.14 19.11
C ALA A 98 -4.48 8.62 19.75
N SER A 99 -3.38 8.60 19.00
CA SER A 99 -2.05 9.03 19.48
C SER A 99 -1.92 10.54 19.67
N ILE A 100 -2.74 11.35 18.98
CA ILE A 100 -2.77 12.82 19.14
C ILE A 100 -3.61 13.23 20.37
N SER A 101 -4.54 12.39 20.80
CA SER A 101 -5.44 12.66 21.94
C SER A 101 -4.92 12.20 23.31
N SER A 102 -3.74 11.57 23.36
CA SER A 102 -3.06 11.08 24.56
C SER A 102 -1.88 11.95 24.94
#